data_AF-A0A3M6YI65-F1
#
_entry.id   AF-A0A3M6YI65-F1
#
_cell.length_a   1.000
_cell.length_b   1.000
_cell.length_c   1.000
_cell.angle_alpha   90.00
_cell.angle_beta   90.00
_cell.angle_gamma   90.00
#
_symmetry.space_group_name_H-M   'P 1'
#
loop_
_entity.id
_entity.type
_entity.pdbx_description
1 polymer ?
#
loop_
_entity_poly.entity_id
_entity_poly.type
_entity_poly.pdbx_seq_one_letter_code
_entity_poly.pdbx_strand_id
1 'polypeptide(L)'
;MSRASWEQVLPQSLDDHAIQNSVKVLFDQIQLHVENFYFNPQESIKIPPEAHERLSELQTPHLPGPLVDCMKSSRSVLPVIKHCLAHQVVQGMMAGQQPRLLPLGFTYACGDRGFSDSTGRRAIGTQTESAAFLARNIEMDVDAFTDAFAKWRNESQDVAGAKSHLEGLLKNAASVASTLFSQPSMYQFSWIYTPQYNRSVLIVPTFRKVTDEQGKALEQPQELMRPVAERI
;
A
#
# COMPACT_ATOMS: atom_id res chain seq x y z
N MET A 1 40.48 1.82 -15.56
CA MET A 1 39.54 2.93 -15.31
C MET A 1 38.83 2.64 -13.99
N SER A 2 39.23 3.31 -12.91
CA SER A 2 38.68 3.11 -11.57
C SER A 2 37.32 3.81 -11.45
N ARG A 3 36.26 3.05 -11.16
CA ARG A 3 34.94 3.61 -10.79
C ARG A 3 35.09 4.58 -9.63
N ALA A 4 34.35 5.69 -9.65
CA ALA A 4 34.44 6.73 -8.64
C ALA A 4 33.99 6.18 -7.27
N SER A 5 34.74 6.50 -6.20
CA SER A 5 34.52 6.04 -4.82
C SER A 5 33.10 6.27 -4.27
N TRP A 6 32.33 7.18 -4.88
CA TRP A 6 30.96 7.49 -4.47
C TRP A 6 29.93 6.48 -4.99
N GLU A 7 30.19 5.81 -6.12
CA GLU A 7 29.32 4.75 -6.66
C GLU A 7 29.26 3.53 -5.73
N GLN A 8 30.26 3.34 -4.88
CA GLN A 8 30.31 2.28 -3.87
C GLN A 8 29.43 2.59 -2.64
N VAL A 9 28.98 3.83 -2.48
CA VAL A 9 28.15 4.29 -1.36
C VAL A 9 26.66 4.35 -1.74
N LEU A 10 26.34 4.18 -3.02
CA LEU A 10 24.95 4.08 -3.48
C LEU A 10 24.39 2.70 -3.12
N PRO A 11 23.11 2.61 -2.69
CA PRO A 11 22.42 1.34 -2.57
C PRO A 11 22.56 0.58 -3.88
N GLN A 12 22.99 -0.68 -3.81
CA GLN A 12 23.07 -1.50 -5.02
C GLN A 12 21.66 -1.68 -5.58
N SER A 13 21.50 -1.46 -6.88
CA SER A 13 20.26 -1.75 -7.59
C SER A 13 19.90 -3.21 -7.36
N LEU A 14 18.72 -3.45 -6.80
CA LEU A 14 18.18 -4.80 -6.65
C LEU A 14 17.76 -5.33 -8.02
N ASP A 15 17.88 -6.64 -8.18
CA ASP A 15 17.34 -7.32 -9.35
C ASP A 15 15.80 -7.23 -9.37
N ASP A 16 15.21 -7.17 -10.56
CA ASP A 16 13.76 -7.02 -10.74
C ASP A 16 13.01 -8.18 -10.07
N HIS A 17 13.60 -9.38 -10.03
CA HIS A 17 13.02 -10.53 -9.32
C HIS A 17 12.93 -10.33 -7.80
N ALA A 18 13.93 -9.69 -7.19
CA ALA A 18 13.93 -9.40 -5.75
C ALA A 18 12.83 -8.38 -5.40
N ILE A 19 12.68 -7.36 -6.24
CA ILE A 19 11.64 -6.34 -6.09
C ILE A 19 10.25 -6.95 -6.29
N GLN A 20 10.08 -7.73 -7.35
CA GLN A 20 8.84 -8.46 -7.62
C GLN A 20 8.46 -9.36 -6.44
N ASN A 21 9.41 -10.12 -5.90
CA ASN A 21 9.16 -11.00 -4.76
C ASN A 21 8.78 -10.22 -3.49
N SER A 22 9.46 -9.11 -3.21
CA SER A 22 9.14 -8.25 -2.07
C SER A 22 7.71 -7.71 -2.13
N VAL A 23 7.30 -7.20 -3.29
CA VAL A 23 5.95 -6.70 -3.53
C VAL A 23 4.92 -7.84 -3.45
N LYS A 24 5.22 -9.01 -4.03
CA LYS A 24 4.34 -10.17 -3.97
C LYS A 24 4.09 -10.63 -2.52
N VAL A 25 5.15 -10.80 -1.74
CA VAL A 25 5.06 -11.19 -0.32
C VAL A 25 4.22 -10.20 0.47
N LEU A 26 4.32 -8.90 0.19
CA LEU A 26 3.47 -7.90 0.83
C LEU A 26 1.97 -8.11 0.54
N PHE A 27 1.59 -8.37 -0.72
CA PHE A 27 0.19 -8.65 -1.06
C PHE A 27 -0.30 -10.00 -0.52
N ASP A 28 0.57 -11.00 -0.41
CA ASP A 28 0.24 -12.27 0.25
C ASP A 28 -0.04 -12.04 1.74
N GLN A 29 0.76 -11.20 2.42
CA GLN A 29 0.54 -10.82 3.82
C GLN A 29 -0.78 -10.03 4.02
N ILE A 30 -1.13 -9.14 3.08
CA ILE A 30 -2.41 -8.43 3.09
C ILE A 30 -3.59 -9.41 3.05
N GLN A 31 -3.55 -10.37 2.13
CA GLN A 31 -4.60 -11.37 2.01
C GLN A 31 -4.69 -12.23 3.27
N LEU A 32 -3.54 -12.72 3.77
CA LEU A 32 -3.47 -13.53 4.98
C LEU A 32 -4.00 -12.78 6.21
N HIS A 33 -3.69 -11.48 6.35
CA HIS A 33 -4.24 -10.65 7.42
C HIS A 33 -5.78 -10.63 7.36
N VAL A 34 -6.36 -10.40 6.18
CA VAL A 34 -7.82 -10.36 6.04
C VAL A 34 -8.45 -11.73 6.33
N GLU A 35 -7.85 -12.80 5.82
CA GLU A 35 -8.37 -14.17 6.00
C GLU A 35 -8.29 -14.67 7.44
N ASN A 36 -7.28 -14.24 8.20
CA ASN A 36 -7.13 -14.65 9.60
C ASN A 36 -8.02 -13.85 10.56
N PHE A 37 -8.15 -12.53 10.33
CA PHE A 37 -8.74 -11.61 11.31
C PHE A 37 -10.17 -11.17 10.98
N TYR A 38 -10.67 -11.44 9.79
CA TYR A 38 -12.03 -11.06 9.37
C TYR A 38 -12.82 -12.29 8.93
N PHE A 39 -14.14 -12.19 9.00
CA PHE A 39 -15.04 -13.26 8.60
C PHE A 39 -16.09 -12.76 7.62
N ASN A 40 -16.64 -13.68 6.84
CA ASN A 40 -17.79 -13.41 6.01
C ASN A 40 -19.07 -13.72 6.80
N PRO A 41 -19.92 -12.73 7.11
CA PRO A 41 -21.13 -12.97 7.88
C PRO A 41 -22.15 -13.74 7.03
N GLN A 42 -22.86 -14.66 7.66
CA GLN A 42 -23.93 -15.43 7.01
C GLN A 42 -25.20 -14.58 6.80
N GLU A 43 -25.37 -13.54 7.61
CA GLU A 43 -26.51 -12.61 7.56
C GLU A 43 -26.03 -11.17 7.34
N SER A 44 -26.89 -10.33 6.74
CA SER A 44 -26.55 -8.93 6.51
C SER A 44 -26.40 -8.18 7.83
N ILE A 45 -25.18 -7.68 8.11
CA ILE A 45 -24.91 -6.89 9.31
C ILE A 45 -25.56 -5.51 9.19
N LYS A 46 -26.25 -5.07 10.25
CA LYS A 46 -26.73 -3.69 10.37
C LYS A 46 -25.55 -2.77 10.62
N ILE A 47 -25.25 -1.92 9.63
CA ILE A 47 -24.19 -0.91 9.73
C ILE A 47 -24.79 0.33 10.41
N PRO A 48 -24.28 0.80 11.56
CA PRO A 48 -24.72 2.05 12.18
C PRO A 48 -24.22 3.27 11.38
N PRO A 49 -24.84 4.46 11.53
CA PRO A 49 -24.43 5.67 10.79
C PRO A 49 -22.96 6.04 10.97
N GLU A 50 -22.43 5.93 12.20
CA GLU A 50 -21.02 6.19 12.50
C GLU A 50 -20.06 5.27 11.73
N ALA A 51 -20.45 4.02 11.50
CA ALA A 51 -19.65 3.10 10.67
C ALA A 51 -19.75 3.43 9.17
N HIS A 52 -20.80 4.11 8.71
CA HIS A 52 -20.86 4.59 7.32
C HIS A 52 -19.84 5.69 7.07
N GLU A 53 -19.65 6.61 8.02
CA GLU A 53 -18.64 7.66 7.93
C GLU A 53 -17.24 7.06 7.86
N ARG A 54 -16.88 6.16 8.78
CA ARG A 54 -15.58 5.45 8.77
C ARG A 54 -15.34 4.65 7.48
N LEU A 55 -16.36 3.98 6.95
CA LEU A 55 -16.23 3.28 5.66
C LEU A 55 -16.08 4.26 4.48
N SER A 56 -16.71 5.43 4.54
CA SER A 56 -16.56 6.44 3.50
C SER A 56 -15.12 6.98 3.42
N GLU A 57 -14.38 7.02 4.53
CA GLU A 57 -12.96 7.39 4.54
C GLU A 57 -12.08 6.38 3.79
N LEU A 58 -12.51 5.12 3.72
CA LEU A 58 -11.82 4.03 3.01
C LEU A 58 -12.39 3.77 1.61
N GLN A 59 -13.29 4.64 1.12
CA GLN A 59 -13.85 4.54 -0.22
C GLN A 59 -12.74 4.61 -1.26
N THR A 60 -12.79 3.71 -2.24
CA THR A 60 -11.89 3.74 -3.40
C THR A 60 -12.68 4.01 -4.68
N PRO A 61 -12.07 4.65 -5.69
CA PRO A 61 -12.71 4.85 -7.00
C PRO A 61 -12.77 3.57 -7.85
N HIS A 62 -12.15 2.48 -7.39
CA HIS A 62 -12.01 1.21 -8.11
C HIS A 62 -13.06 0.17 -7.68
N LEU A 63 -13.90 0.51 -6.69
CA LEU A 63 -15.05 -0.31 -6.32
C LEU A 63 -16.21 -0.10 -7.31
N PRO A 64 -17.06 -1.12 -7.51
CA PRO A 64 -18.21 -1.03 -8.43
C PRO A 64 -19.33 -0.10 -7.92
N GLY A 65 -19.22 0.42 -6.70
CA GLY A 65 -20.16 1.34 -6.07
C GLY A 65 -19.67 1.81 -4.70
N PRO A 66 -20.54 2.45 -3.90
CA PRO A 66 -20.22 2.82 -2.53
C PRO A 66 -19.77 1.62 -1.70
N LEU A 67 -18.77 1.80 -0.84
CA LEU A 67 -18.19 0.74 -0.03
C LEU A 67 -19.26 0.09 0.85
N VAL A 68 -20.12 0.91 1.46
CA VAL A 68 -21.26 0.45 2.26
C VAL A 68 -22.16 -0.51 1.47
N ASP A 69 -22.46 -0.19 0.22
CA ASP A 69 -23.32 -1.01 -0.63
C ASP A 69 -22.61 -2.31 -1.03
N CYS A 70 -21.30 -2.24 -1.30
CA CYS A 70 -20.48 -3.42 -1.52
C CYS A 70 -20.51 -4.33 -0.29
N MET A 71 -20.34 -3.79 0.92
CA MET A 71 -20.36 -4.58 2.16
C MET A 71 -21.74 -5.21 2.46
N LYS A 72 -22.85 -4.58 2.04
CA LYS A 72 -24.22 -5.10 2.25
C LYS A 72 -24.66 -6.11 1.20
N SER A 73 -24.26 -5.92 -0.06
CA SER A 73 -24.81 -6.65 -1.21
C SER A 73 -23.90 -7.72 -1.79
N SER A 74 -22.68 -7.85 -1.27
CA SER A 74 -21.73 -8.88 -1.68
C SER A 74 -22.01 -10.21 -0.99
N ARG A 75 -21.82 -11.31 -1.73
CA ARG A 75 -21.80 -12.69 -1.22
C ARG A 75 -20.63 -12.91 -0.29
N SER A 76 -19.51 -12.23 -0.54
CA SER A 76 -18.34 -12.23 0.32
C SER A 76 -17.83 -10.82 0.53
N VAL A 77 -17.68 -10.40 1.79
CA VAL A 77 -17.10 -9.11 2.15
C VAL A 77 -15.56 -9.14 2.15
N LEU A 78 -14.96 -10.33 2.28
CA LEU A 78 -13.50 -10.47 2.38
C LEU A 78 -12.75 -9.87 1.18
N PRO A 79 -13.17 -10.07 -0.08
CA PRO A 79 -12.51 -9.44 -1.21
C PRO A 79 -12.59 -7.91 -1.18
N VAL A 80 -13.68 -7.36 -0.64
CA VAL A 80 -13.85 -5.91 -0.49
C VAL A 80 -12.88 -5.38 0.56
N ILE A 81 -12.73 -6.07 1.69
CA ILE A 81 -11.77 -5.71 2.76
C ILE A 81 -10.33 -5.84 2.24
N LYS A 82 -10.01 -6.93 1.53
CA LYS A 82 -8.71 -7.14 0.85
C LYS A 82 -8.39 -5.98 -0.08
N HIS A 83 -9.35 -5.58 -0.93
CA HIS A 83 -9.18 -4.44 -1.83
C HIS A 83 -8.90 -3.14 -1.08
N CYS A 84 -9.70 -2.81 -0.06
CA CYS A 84 -9.54 -1.56 0.68
C CYS A 84 -8.17 -1.50 1.38
N LEU A 85 -7.75 -2.60 2.01
CA LEU A 85 -6.44 -2.68 2.67
C LEU A 85 -5.30 -2.54 1.65
N ALA A 86 -5.37 -3.31 0.57
CA ALA A 86 -4.38 -3.30 -0.49
C ALA A 86 -4.25 -1.89 -1.13
N HIS A 87 -5.37 -1.23 -1.38
CA HIS A 87 -5.39 0.14 -1.89
C HIS A 87 -4.81 1.14 -0.91
N GLN A 88 -5.19 1.08 0.37
CA GLN A 88 -4.65 1.95 1.41
C GLN A 88 -3.13 1.80 1.54
N VAL A 89 -2.63 0.56 1.56
CA VAL A 89 -1.19 0.26 1.62
C VAL A 89 -0.47 0.87 0.42
N VAL A 90 -0.96 0.63 -0.80
CA VAL A 90 -0.35 1.19 -2.02
C VAL A 90 -0.36 2.71 -2.01
N GLN A 91 -1.46 3.36 -1.62
CA GLN A 91 -1.52 4.82 -1.52
C GLN A 91 -0.54 5.37 -0.48
N GLY A 92 -0.36 4.66 0.64
CA GLY A 92 0.62 5.02 1.66
C GLY A 92 2.06 4.90 1.18
N MET A 93 2.36 3.89 0.35
CA MET A 93 3.69 3.63 -0.21
C MET A 93 4.09 4.57 -1.35
N MET A 94 3.13 5.19 -2.05
CA MET A 94 3.40 6.00 -3.24
C MET A 94 3.58 7.48 -2.88
N ALA A 95 4.45 8.18 -3.61
CA ALA A 95 4.60 9.62 -3.51
C ALA A 95 3.37 10.31 -4.16
N GLY A 96 2.57 11.01 -3.36
CA GLY A 96 1.31 11.64 -3.79
C GLY A 96 0.87 12.74 -2.83
N GLN A 97 -0.42 13.11 -2.83
CA GLN A 97 -0.94 14.18 -1.96
C GLN A 97 -0.79 13.87 -0.45
N GLN A 98 -0.66 12.59 -0.06
CA GLN A 98 -0.40 12.17 1.33
C GLN A 98 0.44 10.87 1.39
N PRO A 99 1.76 10.93 1.19
CA PRO A 99 2.64 9.77 1.31
C PRO A 99 2.85 9.42 2.79
N ARG A 100 1.97 8.58 3.34
CA ARG A 100 1.92 8.26 4.78
C ARG A 100 2.95 7.23 5.23
N LEU A 101 3.41 6.35 4.33
CA LEU A 101 4.36 5.27 4.62
C LEU A 101 5.77 5.54 4.06
N LEU A 102 6.03 6.75 3.56
CA LEU A 102 7.36 7.17 3.11
C LEU A 102 8.05 8.02 4.18
N PRO A 103 9.37 7.83 4.41
CA PRO A 103 10.15 8.77 5.20
C PRO A 103 10.07 10.18 4.59
N LEU A 104 10.11 11.22 5.43
CA LEU A 104 9.96 12.62 5.00
C LEU A 104 10.94 12.99 3.87
N GLY A 105 12.15 12.42 3.87
CA GLY A 105 13.14 12.64 2.80
C GLY A 105 12.70 12.21 1.40
N PHE A 106 11.77 11.26 1.28
CA PHE A 106 11.24 10.79 -0.01
C PHE A 106 9.94 11.49 -0.42
N THR A 107 9.25 12.14 0.52
CA THR A 107 7.97 12.84 0.26
C THR A 107 8.13 14.09 -0.62
N TYR A 108 9.26 14.81 -0.49
CA TYR A 108 9.54 16.05 -1.23
C TYR A 108 10.22 15.83 -2.60
N ALA A 109 10.76 14.65 -2.88
CA ALA A 109 11.52 14.39 -4.10
C ALA A 109 10.65 14.35 -5.38
N CYS A 110 9.32 14.21 -5.23
CA CYS A 110 8.35 14.19 -6.33
C CYS A 110 7.59 15.51 -6.54
N GLY A 111 7.73 16.49 -5.63
CA GLY A 111 7.09 17.80 -5.74
C GLY A 111 8.05 18.84 -6.29
N ASP A 112 7.91 19.15 -7.58
CA ASP A 112 8.46 20.35 -8.26
C ASP A 112 9.97 20.62 -8.05
N ARG A 113 10.81 20.10 -8.95
CA ARG A 113 12.27 20.34 -8.94
C ARG A 113 12.62 21.76 -9.41
N GLY A 114 12.40 22.74 -8.53
CA GLY A 114 13.22 23.94 -8.48
C GLY A 114 14.51 23.63 -7.71
N PHE A 115 15.55 23.18 -8.41
CA PHE A 115 16.85 22.87 -7.80
C PHE A 115 17.52 24.16 -7.32
N SER A 116 17.50 24.44 -6.01
CA SER A 116 18.46 25.35 -5.37
C SER A 116 19.33 24.55 -4.41
N ASP A 117 20.58 24.45 -4.81
CA ASP A 117 21.74 23.92 -4.11
C ASP A 117 21.84 24.47 -2.67
N SER A 118 22.00 23.58 -1.67
CA SER A 118 22.59 23.80 -0.32
C SER A 118 22.02 22.97 0.85
N THR A 119 21.13 22.00 0.68
CA THR A 119 20.54 21.24 1.84
C THR A 119 21.17 19.87 2.11
N GLY A 120 22.47 19.70 1.83
CA GLY A 120 23.20 18.45 2.09
C GLY A 120 23.61 18.21 3.56
N ARG A 121 23.30 19.10 4.51
CA ARG A 121 23.89 19.08 5.87
C ARG A 121 22.92 19.06 7.06
N ARG A 122 21.62 18.83 6.85
CA ARG A 122 20.64 18.69 7.97
C ARG A 122 20.05 17.28 8.16
N ALA A 123 20.63 16.25 7.57
CA ALA A 123 20.03 14.90 7.57
C ALA A 123 20.20 14.07 8.87
N ILE A 124 21.00 14.53 9.85
CA ILE A 124 21.33 13.74 11.04
C ILE A 124 20.39 14.04 12.23
N GLY A 125 19.80 15.24 12.29
CA GLY A 125 18.76 15.58 13.27
C GLY A 125 17.35 15.09 12.91
N THR A 126 17.14 14.65 11.66
CA THR A 126 15.83 14.40 11.04
C THR A 126 15.43 12.92 10.97
N GLN A 127 16.32 11.97 11.25
CA GLN A 127 16.00 10.53 11.15
C GLN A 127 15.05 10.07 12.26
N THR A 128 15.28 10.49 13.50
CA THR A 128 14.43 10.15 14.65
C THR A 128 13.04 10.77 14.52
N GLU A 129 12.96 12.02 14.06
CA GLU A 129 11.69 12.71 13.79
C GLU A 129 10.93 12.05 12.64
N SER A 130 11.62 11.65 11.56
CA SER A 130 10.99 10.91 10.46
C SER A 130 10.51 9.52 10.87
N ALA A 131 11.24 8.81 11.73
CA ALA A 131 10.83 7.50 12.24
C ALA A 131 9.62 7.60 13.18
N ALA A 132 9.61 8.60 14.06
CA ALA A 132 8.48 8.88 14.96
C ALA A 132 7.22 9.30 14.17
N PHE A 133 7.39 10.13 13.13
CA PHE A 133 6.29 10.52 12.24
C PHE A 133 5.71 9.32 11.48
N LEU A 134 6.57 8.46 10.93
CA LEU A 134 6.16 7.23 10.25
C LEU A 134 5.41 6.29 11.21
N ALA A 135 5.93 6.09 12.43
CA ALA A 135 5.29 5.25 13.44
C ALA A 135 3.89 5.76 13.81
N ARG A 136 3.74 7.08 13.99
CA ARG A 136 2.44 7.71 14.27
C ARG A 136 1.44 7.53 13.12
N ASN A 137 1.88 7.71 11.87
CA ASN A 137 1.00 7.50 10.72
C ASN A 137 0.54 6.04 10.62
N ILE A 138 1.46 5.10 10.87
CA ILE A 138 1.14 3.67 10.91
C ILE A 138 0.10 3.38 11.99
N GLU A 139 0.28 3.90 13.20
CA GLU A 139 -0.68 3.73 14.31
C GLU A 139 -2.07 4.27 13.94
N MET A 140 -2.13 5.49 13.39
CA MET A 140 -3.39 6.08 12.92
C MET A 140 -4.07 5.25 11.83
N ASP A 141 -3.30 4.76 10.86
CA ASP A 141 -3.83 3.95 9.76
C ASP A 141 -4.31 2.56 10.24
N VAL A 142 -3.62 1.97 11.23
CA VAL A 142 -4.04 0.73 11.91
C VAL A 142 -5.38 0.95 12.62
N ASP A 143 -5.50 2.02 13.39
CA ASP A 143 -6.70 2.33 14.15
C ASP A 143 -7.88 2.62 13.23
N ALA A 144 -7.71 3.50 12.24
CA ALA A 144 -8.75 3.85 11.29
C ALA A 144 -9.28 2.62 10.54
N PHE A 145 -8.38 1.76 10.04
CA PHE A 145 -8.77 0.54 9.34
C PHE A 145 -9.48 -0.47 10.25
N THR A 146 -8.92 -0.68 11.44
CA THR A 146 -9.44 -1.65 12.42
C THR A 146 -10.83 -1.24 12.91
N ASP A 147 -11.07 0.06 13.10
CA ASP A 147 -12.35 0.61 13.56
C ASP A 147 -13.40 0.61 12.44
N ALA A 148 -13.02 0.95 11.21
CA ALA A 148 -13.94 0.92 10.06
C ALA A 148 -14.52 -0.48 9.81
N PHE A 149 -13.70 -1.52 9.94
CA PHE A 149 -14.11 -2.91 9.70
C PHE A 149 -14.42 -3.71 10.97
N ALA A 150 -14.55 -3.06 12.13
CA ALA A 150 -14.74 -3.72 13.42
C ALA A 150 -15.90 -4.73 13.46
N LYS A 151 -16.97 -4.49 12.68
CA LYS A 151 -18.15 -5.36 12.60
C LYS A 151 -17.93 -6.69 11.88
N TRP A 152 -16.89 -6.78 11.05
CA TRP A 152 -16.54 -7.99 10.30
C TRP A 152 -15.32 -8.70 10.88
N ARG A 153 -14.83 -8.24 12.03
CA ARG A 153 -13.69 -8.85 12.71
C ARG A 153 -14.12 -10.17 13.34
N ASN A 154 -13.28 -11.18 13.22
CA ASN A 154 -13.52 -12.47 13.83
C ASN A 154 -13.40 -12.35 15.36
N GLU A 155 -14.49 -12.59 16.07
CA GLU A 155 -14.56 -12.50 17.54
C GLU A 155 -13.65 -13.51 18.26
N SER A 156 -13.25 -14.59 17.58
CA SER A 156 -12.31 -15.57 18.13
C SER A 156 -10.87 -15.08 18.17
N GLN A 157 -10.55 -13.99 17.47
CA GLN A 157 -9.21 -13.43 17.38
C GLN A 157 -9.06 -12.23 18.32
N ASP A 158 -7.89 -12.13 18.95
CA ASP A 158 -7.57 -10.99 19.80
C ASP A 158 -7.42 -9.70 18.98
N VAL A 159 -8.02 -8.62 19.48
CA VAL A 159 -7.99 -7.30 18.84
C VAL A 159 -6.57 -6.73 18.88
N ALA A 160 -5.84 -6.92 19.99
CA ALA A 160 -4.47 -6.45 20.08
C ALA A 160 -3.56 -7.24 19.13
N GLY A 161 -3.76 -8.55 19.00
CA GLY A 161 -3.12 -9.39 17.98
C GLY A 161 -3.39 -8.92 16.54
N ALA A 162 -4.64 -8.61 16.20
CA ALA A 162 -5.00 -8.09 14.88
C ALA A 162 -4.30 -6.76 14.58
N LYS A 163 -4.33 -5.80 15.53
CA LYS A 163 -3.65 -4.51 15.39
C LYS A 163 -2.14 -4.68 15.25
N SER A 164 -1.52 -5.53 16.07
CA SER A 164 -0.08 -5.79 16.01
C SER A 164 0.34 -6.42 14.67
N HIS A 165 -0.45 -7.37 14.15
CA HIS A 165 -0.19 -7.95 12.83
C HIS A 165 -0.32 -6.91 11.71
N LEU A 166 -1.34 -6.04 11.77
CA LEU A 166 -1.52 -4.95 10.81
C LEU A 166 -0.39 -3.92 10.88
N GLU A 167 0.06 -3.57 12.09
CA GLU A 167 1.19 -2.67 12.30
C GLU A 167 2.48 -3.24 11.68
N GLY A 168 2.75 -4.53 11.89
CA GLY A 168 3.87 -5.24 11.27
C GLY A 168 3.78 -5.22 9.74
N LEU A 169 2.58 -5.40 9.19
CA LEU A 169 2.33 -5.31 7.75
C LEU A 169 2.61 -3.90 7.21
N LEU A 170 2.12 -2.84 7.86
CA LEU A 170 2.38 -1.46 7.41
C LEU A 170 3.86 -1.07 7.55
N LYS A 171 4.56 -1.58 8.57
CA LYS A 171 6.03 -1.44 8.68
C LYS A 171 6.75 -2.15 7.53
N ASN A 172 6.31 -3.35 7.16
CA ASN A 172 6.84 -4.04 5.99
C ASN A 172 6.56 -3.24 4.71
N ALA A 173 5.35 -2.73 4.53
CA ALA A 173 5.00 -1.86 3.40
C ALA A 173 5.91 -0.63 3.29
N ALA A 174 6.21 0.04 4.42
CA ALA A 174 7.14 1.16 4.45
C ALA A 174 8.58 0.75 4.07
N SER A 175 9.01 -0.46 4.44
CA SER A 175 10.29 -1.04 4.01
C SER A 175 10.32 -1.33 2.51
N VAL A 176 9.24 -1.92 1.97
CA VAL A 176 9.09 -2.13 0.52
C VAL A 176 9.10 -0.80 -0.21
N ALA A 177 8.38 0.21 0.28
CA ALA A 177 8.36 1.54 -0.31
C ALA A 177 9.77 2.15 -0.32
N SER A 178 10.46 2.14 0.81
CA SER A 178 11.84 2.61 0.91
C SER A 178 12.77 1.88 -0.08
N THR A 179 12.55 0.58 -0.27
CA THR A 179 13.28 -0.24 -1.24
C THR A 179 13.01 0.23 -2.68
N LEU A 180 11.74 0.41 -3.06
CA LEU A 180 11.33 0.89 -4.39
C LEU A 180 11.91 2.27 -4.70
N PHE A 181 11.84 3.20 -3.76
CA PHE A 181 12.35 4.57 -3.91
C PHE A 181 13.88 4.66 -3.88
N SER A 182 14.56 3.62 -3.39
CA SER A 182 16.03 3.53 -3.43
C SER A 182 16.53 2.97 -4.77
N GLN A 183 15.64 2.49 -5.63
CA GLN A 183 16.02 1.99 -6.95
C GLN A 183 16.23 3.14 -7.95
N PRO A 184 17.13 2.97 -8.92
CA PRO A 184 17.28 3.93 -10.01
C PRO A 184 16.09 3.92 -10.98
N SER A 185 15.34 2.82 -11.03
CA SER A 185 14.14 2.67 -11.85
C SER A 185 12.88 3.06 -11.10
N MET A 186 11.89 3.55 -11.84
CA MET A 186 10.58 3.90 -11.34
C MET A 186 9.60 2.74 -11.53
N TYR A 187 8.73 2.57 -10.54
CA TYR A 187 7.70 1.54 -10.53
C TYR A 187 6.31 2.14 -10.35
N GLN A 188 5.30 1.47 -10.88
CA GLN A 188 3.91 1.93 -10.83
C GLN A 188 2.96 0.78 -10.50
N PHE A 189 1.99 1.09 -9.63
CA PHE A 189 0.82 0.25 -9.38
C PHE A 189 -0.37 0.74 -10.22
N SER A 190 -1.05 -0.18 -10.90
CA SER A 190 -2.25 0.10 -11.69
C SER A 190 -3.43 -0.73 -11.19
N TRP A 191 -4.49 -0.03 -10.81
CA TRP A 191 -5.78 -0.57 -10.40
C TRP A 191 -6.80 -0.59 -11.56
N ILE A 192 -6.35 -0.37 -12.80
CA ILE A 192 -7.22 -0.45 -13.97
C ILE A 192 -7.52 -1.92 -14.24
N TYR A 193 -8.81 -2.27 -14.14
CA TYR A 193 -9.30 -3.61 -14.44
C TYR A 193 -10.65 -3.53 -15.11
N THR A 194 -10.76 -4.20 -16.26
CA THR A 194 -12.03 -4.41 -16.94
C THR A 194 -12.62 -5.71 -16.40
N PRO A 195 -13.74 -5.68 -15.66
CA PRO A 195 -14.33 -6.89 -15.11
C PRO A 195 -14.75 -7.84 -16.23
N GLN A 196 -14.26 -9.08 -16.18
CA GLN A 196 -14.80 -10.15 -17.02
C GLN A 196 -16.17 -10.63 -16.54
N TYR A 197 -16.50 -10.37 -15.27
CA TYR A 197 -17.75 -10.77 -14.62
C TYR A 197 -18.44 -9.55 -14.00
N ASN A 198 -19.77 -9.57 -13.96
CA ASN A 198 -20.52 -8.63 -13.14
C ASN A 198 -20.15 -8.88 -11.67
N ARG A 199 -19.62 -7.84 -11.00
CA ARG A 199 -19.28 -7.78 -9.57
C ARG A 199 -18.01 -8.56 -9.18
N SER A 200 -16.86 -8.06 -9.61
CA SER A 200 -15.55 -8.43 -9.06
C SER A 200 -14.76 -7.18 -8.65
N VAL A 201 -13.81 -7.38 -7.74
CA VAL A 201 -12.93 -6.33 -7.23
C VAL A 201 -11.48 -6.78 -7.33
N LEU A 202 -10.57 -5.87 -7.68
CA LEU A 202 -9.14 -6.13 -7.64
C LEU A 202 -8.65 -6.25 -6.21
N ILE A 203 -7.98 -7.34 -5.86
CA ILE A 203 -7.31 -7.47 -4.56
C ILE A 203 -5.80 -7.25 -4.67
N VAL A 204 -5.25 -7.43 -5.87
CA VAL A 204 -3.83 -7.20 -6.19
C VAL A 204 -3.79 -6.35 -7.46
N PRO A 205 -3.16 -5.16 -7.42
CA PRO A 205 -2.99 -4.32 -8.60
C PRO A 205 -1.93 -4.89 -9.54
N THR A 206 -1.92 -4.40 -10.77
CA THR A 206 -0.79 -4.64 -11.66
C THR A 206 0.43 -3.88 -11.15
N PHE A 207 1.60 -4.51 -11.12
CA PHE A 207 2.86 -3.86 -10.75
C PHE A 207 3.82 -3.87 -11.94
N ARG A 208 4.34 -2.70 -12.31
CA ARG A 208 5.15 -2.52 -13.52
C ARG A 208 6.37 -1.65 -13.27
N LYS A 209 7.46 -1.93 -13.97
CA LYS A 209 8.62 -1.05 -14.12
C LYS A 209 8.38 -0.13 -15.31
N VAL A 210 8.54 1.19 -15.11
CA VAL A 210 8.24 2.21 -16.14
C VAL A 210 9.48 2.92 -16.67
N THR A 211 10.59 2.89 -15.95
CA THR A 211 11.89 3.38 -16.43
C THR A 211 12.99 2.33 -16.31
N ASP A 212 14.04 2.47 -17.12
CA ASP A 212 15.29 1.72 -16.96
C ASP A 212 16.13 2.23 -15.76
N GLU A 213 17.33 1.67 -15.59
CA GLU A 213 18.27 2.01 -14.51
C GLU A 213 18.95 3.38 -14.72
N GLN A 214 18.72 4.04 -15.86
CA GLN A 214 19.16 5.40 -16.12
C GLN A 214 18.03 6.41 -15.91
N GLY A 215 16.85 5.95 -15.48
CA GLY A 215 15.66 6.78 -15.31
C GLY A 215 14.98 7.17 -16.62
N LYS A 216 15.34 6.55 -17.74
CA LYS A 216 14.69 6.78 -19.03
C LYS A 216 13.46 5.89 -19.14
N ALA A 217 12.36 6.47 -19.63
CA ALA A 217 11.11 5.75 -19.81
C ALA A 217 11.28 4.56 -20.78
N LEU A 218 10.74 3.41 -20.39
CA LEU A 218 10.68 2.22 -21.24
C LEU A 218 9.64 2.41 -22.34
N GLU A 219 9.94 1.96 -23.56
CA GLU A 219 8.96 1.99 -24.68
C GLU A 219 7.70 1.19 -24.35
N GLN A 220 7.86 0.09 -23.62
CA GLN A 220 6.78 -0.69 -23.04
C GLN A 220 7.07 -0.94 -21.56
N PRO A 221 6.18 -0.53 -20.63
CA PRO A 221 6.33 -0.86 -19.22
C PRO A 221 6.43 -2.37 -19.03
N GLN A 222 7.46 -2.81 -18.31
CA GLN A 222 7.66 -4.22 -18.01
C GLN A 222 6.72 -4.63 -16.87
N GLU A 223 5.81 -5.56 -17.15
CA GLU A 223 4.89 -6.07 -16.14
C GLU A 223 5.60 -7.09 -15.25
N LEU A 224 5.73 -6.74 -13.97
CA LEU A 224 6.37 -7.57 -12.95
C LEU A 224 5.34 -8.41 -12.19
N MET A 225 4.12 -7.91 -12.01
CA MET A 225 3.04 -8.67 -11.38
C MET A 225 1.71 -8.42 -12.09
N ARG A 226 0.97 -9.50 -12.32
CA ARG A 226 -0.37 -9.46 -12.90
C ARG A 226 -1.41 -9.08 -11.84
N PRO A 227 -2.50 -8.42 -12.24
CA PRO A 227 -3.58 -8.12 -11.33
C PRO A 227 -4.32 -9.41 -10.93
N VAL A 228 -4.83 -9.44 -9.70
CA VAL A 228 -5.71 -10.51 -9.19
C VAL A 228 -7.04 -9.89 -8.79
N ALA A 229 -8.14 -10.44 -9.30
CA ALA A 229 -9.49 -10.02 -8.97
C ALA A 229 -10.27 -11.18 -8.33
N GLU A 230 -11.09 -10.84 -7.34
CA GLU A 230 -11.98 -11.77 -6.67
C GLU A 230 -13.43 -11.32 -6.85
N ARG A 231 -14.37 -12.28 -6.85
CA ARG A 231 -15.80 -11.99 -7.00
C ARG A 231 -16.41 -11.55 -5.68
N ILE A 232 -17.31 -10.57 -5.74
CA ILE A 232 -18.04 -10.05 -4.58
C ILE A 232 -19.52 -10.38 -4.64
#